data_AF-A0A7S1D8C4-F1
#
_entry.id   AF-A0A7S1D8C4-F1
#
_cell.length_a   1.000
_cell.length_b   1.000
_cell.length_c   1.000
_cell.angle_alpha   90.00
_cell.angle_beta   90.00
_cell.angle_gamma   90.00
#
_symmetry.space_group_name_H-M   'P 1'
#
loop_
_entity.id
_entity.type
_entity.pdbx_description
1 polymer ?
#
loop_
_entity_poly.entity_id
_entity_poly.type
_entity_poly.pdbx_seq_one_letter_code
_entity_poly.pdbx_strand_id
1 'polypeptide(L)'
;VVPCCEGDDLVEEAAQFPYKEGSGIQDYLPHHIVGNPERLREIGEDLRNGKVVVIEDAFPVEMADAMWETIHDAKYTLHEDYLDDGFHYSHHNVYNRAHFTEFMNATLDMFDSETSKAFMSELTGRDCDGDTIATASHYVPGDHSLPHTDHLGQRTVAFVWHLSADWRPEWGGALYWCSEHNEHAYVHASYNTLTLFSVSEDSAHFVTTVSRHAEEKRLAFNGWYHSAWVPHPDDPLEDLIATPEQRARLTYDQADYIREMLDEGWLEEDRHEAVEKHFASLESEWFLSPLFKRVVY
;
A
#
# COMPACT_ATOMS: atom_id res chain seq x y z
N VAL A 1 -15.79 49.89 -35.94
CA VAL A 1 -14.55 49.31 -35.36
C VAL A 1 -14.93 48.79 -33.98
N VAL A 2 -15.11 47.47 -33.94
CA VAL A 2 -15.22 46.54 -32.79
C VAL A 2 -16.38 46.73 -31.80
N PRO A 3 -17.37 45.81 -31.76
CA PRO A 3 -18.26 45.64 -30.62
C PRO A 3 -17.56 44.84 -29.51
N CYS A 4 -17.83 45.20 -28.25
CA CYS A 4 -17.51 44.40 -27.08
C CYS A 4 -18.24 43.05 -27.19
N CYS A 5 -17.49 41.95 -27.24
CA CYS A 5 -18.04 40.62 -26.99
C CYS A 5 -18.00 40.39 -25.47
N GLU A 6 -19.13 39.90 -24.99
CA GLU A 6 -19.40 39.47 -23.63
C GLU A 6 -18.37 38.43 -23.19
N GLY A 7 -18.04 38.43 -21.91
CA GLY A 7 -17.18 37.42 -21.32
C GLY A 7 -17.85 36.07 -21.47
N ASP A 8 -17.27 35.22 -22.32
CA ASP A 8 -17.53 33.79 -22.26
C ASP A 8 -17.03 33.32 -20.90
N ASP A 9 -17.98 32.92 -20.05
CA ASP A 9 -17.75 32.05 -18.91
C ASP A 9 -17.05 30.79 -19.43
N LEU A 10 -15.71 30.78 -19.34
CA LEU A 10 -14.94 29.55 -19.40
C LEU A 10 -15.25 28.79 -18.10
N VAL A 11 -16.38 28.11 -18.10
CA VAL A 11 -16.55 26.92 -17.27
C VAL A 11 -15.47 25.96 -17.78
N GLU A 12 -14.37 25.83 -17.04
CA GLU A 12 -13.43 24.74 -17.23
C GLU A 12 -14.25 23.44 -17.25
N GLU A 13 -14.34 22.81 -18.42
CA GLU A 13 -14.75 21.40 -18.49
C GLU A 13 -13.71 20.65 -17.66
N ALA A 14 -14.09 20.32 -16.41
CA ALA A 14 -13.36 19.36 -15.61
C ALA A 14 -13.13 18.13 -16.51
N ALA A 15 -11.86 17.78 -16.71
CA ALA A 15 -11.46 16.67 -17.56
C ALA A 15 -12.34 15.47 -17.24
N GLN A 16 -13.16 15.07 -18.22
CA GLN A 16 -14.10 13.97 -18.09
C GLN A 16 -13.31 12.74 -17.63
N PHE A 17 -13.67 12.20 -16.47
CA PHE A 17 -12.98 11.08 -15.83
C PHE A 17 -12.71 9.97 -16.88
N PRO A 18 -11.44 9.64 -17.22
CA PRO A 18 -11.10 8.88 -18.43
C PRO A 18 -11.42 7.38 -18.36
N TYR A 19 -12.06 6.93 -17.28
CA TYR A 19 -12.17 5.52 -16.95
C TYR A 19 -13.51 4.94 -17.39
N LYS A 20 -13.48 3.65 -17.68
CA LYS A 20 -14.70 2.87 -17.91
C LYS A 20 -15.21 2.35 -16.58
N GLU A 21 -16.49 2.55 -16.31
CA GLU A 21 -17.14 1.94 -15.14
C GLU A 21 -16.88 0.42 -15.13
N GLY A 22 -16.41 -0.10 -13.99
CA GLY A 22 -16.06 -1.52 -13.83
C GLY A 22 -14.69 -1.94 -14.37
N SER A 23 -13.84 -1.01 -14.83
CA SER A 23 -12.44 -1.32 -15.13
C SER A 23 -11.60 -1.43 -13.86
N GLY A 24 -10.60 -2.31 -13.88
CA GLY A 24 -9.60 -2.43 -12.84
C GLY A 24 -8.25 -1.83 -13.23
N ILE A 25 -7.32 -1.80 -12.29
CA ILE A 25 -5.97 -1.24 -12.52
C ILE A 25 -5.23 -1.95 -13.65
N GLN A 26 -5.45 -3.25 -13.83
CA GLN A 26 -4.85 -4.06 -14.89
C GLN A 26 -5.26 -3.63 -16.30
N ASP A 27 -6.37 -2.90 -16.45
CA ASP A 27 -6.78 -2.37 -17.74
C ASP A 27 -5.93 -1.16 -18.18
N TYR A 28 -5.19 -0.55 -17.24
CA TYR A 28 -4.39 0.66 -17.45
C TYR A 28 -2.89 0.44 -17.22
N LEU A 29 -2.50 -0.65 -16.55
CA LEU A 29 -1.11 -1.03 -16.43
C LEU A 29 -0.48 -1.24 -17.83
N PRO A 30 0.85 -1.09 -17.97
CA PRO A 30 1.49 -1.14 -19.28
C PRO A 30 1.26 -2.47 -19.98
N HIS A 31 0.95 -2.45 -21.29
CA HIS A 31 0.66 -3.67 -22.05
C HIS A 31 1.82 -4.68 -22.04
N HIS A 32 3.08 -4.24 -21.89
CA HIS A 32 4.23 -5.14 -21.79
C HIS A 32 4.28 -5.90 -20.45
N ILE A 33 3.48 -5.49 -19.45
CA ILE A 33 3.24 -6.18 -18.19
C ILE A 33 2.00 -7.06 -18.35
N VAL A 34 0.82 -6.46 -18.49
CA VAL A 34 -0.46 -7.21 -18.46
C VAL A 34 -0.70 -8.10 -19.67
N GLY A 35 -0.13 -7.75 -20.82
CA GLY A 35 -0.15 -8.57 -22.03
C GLY A 35 0.94 -9.65 -22.08
N ASN A 36 1.79 -9.76 -21.04
CA ASN A 36 2.89 -10.71 -20.96
C ASN A 36 2.70 -11.67 -19.77
N PRO A 37 2.20 -12.89 -20.00
CA PRO A 37 1.96 -13.87 -18.93
C PRO A 37 3.21 -14.26 -18.13
N GLU A 38 4.38 -14.29 -18.77
CA GLU A 38 5.64 -14.60 -18.08
C GLU A 38 6.02 -13.47 -17.12
N ARG A 39 5.84 -12.22 -17.55
CA ARG A 39 6.11 -11.05 -16.70
C ARG A 39 5.16 -10.97 -15.51
N LEU A 40 3.87 -11.24 -15.71
CA LEU A 40 2.90 -11.30 -14.61
C LEU A 40 3.24 -12.43 -13.62
N ARG A 41 3.70 -13.58 -14.12
CA ARG A 41 4.15 -14.69 -13.26
C ARG A 41 5.34 -14.27 -12.40
N GLU A 42 6.34 -13.60 -12.97
CA GLU A 42 7.50 -13.07 -12.24
C GLU A 42 7.07 -12.07 -11.16
N ILE A 43 6.22 -11.10 -11.50
CA ILE A 43 5.69 -10.11 -10.54
C ILE A 43 4.96 -10.81 -9.40
N GLY A 44 4.11 -11.79 -9.71
CA GLY A 44 3.40 -12.56 -8.68
C GLY A 44 4.35 -13.40 -7.81
N GLU A 45 5.41 -13.97 -8.38
CA GLU A 45 6.46 -14.67 -7.62
C GLU A 45 7.21 -13.72 -6.68
N ASP A 46 7.58 -12.53 -7.15
CA ASP A 46 8.23 -11.52 -6.33
C ASP A 46 7.33 -11.08 -5.16
N LEU A 47 6.06 -10.76 -5.43
CA LEU A 47 5.08 -10.36 -4.40
C LEU A 47 4.82 -11.49 -3.39
N ARG A 48 4.71 -12.75 -3.84
CA ARG A 48 4.52 -13.92 -2.97
C ARG A 48 5.73 -14.23 -2.10
N ASN A 49 6.93 -13.85 -2.55
CA ASN A 49 8.18 -14.00 -1.82
C ASN A 49 8.54 -12.76 -0.98
N GLY A 50 7.60 -11.83 -0.79
CA GLY A 50 7.81 -10.64 0.06
C GLY A 50 8.77 -9.61 -0.55
N LYS A 51 8.96 -9.60 -1.86
CA LYS A 51 9.71 -8.56 -2.54
C LYS A 51 8.82 -7.38 -2.87
N VAL A 52 9.43 -6.19 -2.91
CA VAL A 52 8.80 -5.00 -3.45
C VAL A 52 8.88 -5.00 -4.98
N VAL A 53 7.75 -4.75 -5.62
CA VAL A 53 7.65 -4.61 -7.08
C VAL A 53 7.50 -3.12 -7.42
N VAL A 54 8.30 -2.66 -8.38
CA VAL A 54 8.27 -1.28 -8.87
C VAL A 54 7.95 -1.32 -10.36
N ILE A 55 6.90 -0.59 -10.74
CA ILE A 55 6.46 -0.42 -12.11
C ILE A 55 6.61 1.05 -12.47
N GLU A 56 7.60 1.36 -13.30
CA GLU A 56 7.77 2.68 -13.89
C GLU A 56 6.76 2.89 -15.01
N ASP A 57 6.35 4.15 -15.24
CA ASP A 57 5.31 4.52 -16.22
C ASP A 57 4.04 3.67 -16.06
N ALA A 58 3.59 3.51 -14.81
CA ALA A 58 2.60 2.51 -14.41
C ALA A 58 1.21 2.74 -15.02
N PHE A 59 0.81 3.97 -15.24
CA PHE A 59 -0.49 4.30 -15.81
C PHE A 59 -0.34 5.20 -17.05
N PRO A 60 -1.37 5.36 -17.89
CA PRO A 60 -1.33 6.32 -18.99
C PRO A 60 -0.92 7.71 -18.49
N VAL A 61 -0.08 8.41 -19.24
CA VAL A 61 0.46 9.69 -18.79
C VAL A 61 -0.63 10.71 -18.50
N GLU A 62 -1.71 10.70 -19.27
CA GLU A 62 -2.87 11.59 -19.07
C GLU A 62 -3.58 11.32 -17.72
N MET A 63 -3.56 10.06 -17.27
CA MET A 63 -4.10 9.67 -15.97
C MET A 63 -3.18 10.09 -14.82
N ALA A 64 -1.86 9.95 -15.02
CA ALA A 64 -0.87 10.45 -14.06
C ALA A 64 -0.92 11.98 -13.95
N ASP A 65 -1.03 12.70 -15.06
CA ASP A 65 -1.15 14.16 -15.12
C ASP A 65 -2.40 14.64 -14.39
N ALA A 66 -3.55 14.03 -14.70
CA ALA A 66 -4.81 14.37 -14.04
C ALA A 66 -4.76 14.11 -12.52
N MET A 67 -4.15 13.00 -12.08
CA MET A 67 -3.99 12.72 -10.66
C MET A 67 -3.01 13.69 -9.99
N TRP A 68 -1.89 13.98 -10.65
CA TRP A 68 -0.89 14.92 -10.19
C TRP A 68 -1.52 16.30 -9.97
N GLU A 69 -2.20 16.85 -10.98
CA GLU A 69 -2.91 18.13 -10.90
C GLU A 69 -3.94 18.12 -9.75
N THR A 70 -4.70 17.03 -9.64
CA THR A 70 -5.73 16.85 -8.61
C THR A 70 -5.15 16.92 -7.20
N ILE A 71 -4.01 16.26 -6.95
CA ILE A 71 -3.42 16.19 -5.62
C ILE A 71 -2.46 17.36 -5.36
N HIS A 72 -1.94 18.03 -6.40
CA HIS A 72 -0.93 19.08 -6.29
C HIS A 72 -1.31 20.16 -5.26
N ASP A 73 -2.53 20.70 -5.35
CA ASP A 73 -3.03 21.77 -4.47
C ASP A 73 -4.13 21.30 -3.51
N ALA A 74 -4.19 20.00 -3.24
CA ALA A 74 -5.12 19.46 -2.26
C ALA A 74 -4.86 20.04 -0.86
N LYS A 75 -5.90 20.05 -0.02
CA LYS A 75 -5.78 20.54 1.36
C LYS A 75 -5.27 19.44 2.29
N TYR A 76 -3.96 19.38 2.45
CA TYR A 76 -3.31 18.43 3.34
C TYR A 76 -3.34 18.86 4.82
N THR A 77 -3.38 17.87 5.72
CA THR A 77 -3.28 18.08 7.17
C THR A 77 -2.04 17.38 7.71
N LEU A 78 -1.31 18.02 8.62
CA LEU A 78 -0.18 17.39 9.32
C LEU A 78 -0.68 16.25 10.20
N HIS A 79 -0.05 15.10 10.07
CA HIS A 79 -0.17 13.98 10.99
C HIS A 79 1.22 13.59 11.46
N GLU A 80 1.37 13.56 12.79
CA GLU A 80 2.59 13.15 13.45
C GLU A 80 2.22 12.32 14.68
N ASP A 81 2.96 11.25 14.91
CA ASP A 81 2.80 10.42 16.10
C ASP A 81 4.11 9.72 16.45
N TYR A 82 4.28 9.42 17.73
CA TYR A 82 5.44 8.78 18.33
C TYR A 82 4.95 7.58 19.14
N LEU A 83 5.11 6.38 18.58
CA LEU A 83 4.67 5.15 19.22
C LEU A 83 5.77 4.57 20.12
N ASP A 84 5.35 3.83 21.14
CA ASP A 84 6.25 3.23 22.14
C ASP A 84 7.19 2.16 21.54
N ASP A 85 6.82 1.60 20.39
CA ASP A 85 7.62 0.67 19.60
C ASP A 85 8.66 1.38 18.70
N GLY A 86 8.86 2.69 18.88
CA GLY A 86 9.84 3.46 18.13
C GLY A 86 9.40 3.83 16.70
N PHE A 87 8.20 3.44 16.26
CA PHE A 87 7.64 3.98 15.03
C PHE A 87 7.29 5.45 15.23
N HIS A 88 7.83 6.29 14.35
CA HIS A 88 7.57 7.71 14.33
C HIS A 88 7.42 8.19 12.90
N TYR A 89 6.50 9.11 12.67
CA TYR A 89 6.30 9.73 11.37
C TYR A 89 5.86 11.18 11.52
N SER A 90 6.12 11.94 10.47
CA SER A 90 5.57 13.27 10.26
C SER A 90 5.29 13.39 8.77
N HIS A 91 4.02 13.55 8.39
CA HIS A 91 3.61 13.65 6.99
C HIS A 91 2.35 14.50 6.86
N HIS A 92 2.07 15.01 5.66
CA HIS A 92 0.82 15.71 5.38
C HIS A 92 -0.08 14.89 4.45
N ASN A 93 -1.25 14.49 4.93
CA ASN A 93 -2.15 13.58 4.21
C ASN A 93 -3.57 14.15 4.09
N VAL A 94 -4.31 13.63 3.11
CA VAL A 94 -5.76 13.63 3.06
C VAL A 94 -6.21 12.18 3.33
N TYR A 95 -6.72 11.92 4.54
CA TYR A 95 -7.20 10.60 4.94
C TYR A 95 -8.70 10.40 4.70
N ASN A 96 -9.51 11.42 5.02
CA ASN A 96 -10.95 11.28 4.95
C ASN A 96 -11.41 11.32 3.48
N ARG A 97 -11.97 10.21 2.99
CA ARG A 97 -12.56 10.09 1.66
C ARG A 97 -13.60 11.18 1.36
N ALA A 98 -14.30 11.72 2.37
CA ALA A 98 -15.22 12.84 2.18
C ALA A 98 -14.53 14.14 1.74
N HIS A 99 -13.20 14.24 1.89
CA HIS A 99 -12.39 15.36 1.41
C HIS A 99 -11.69 15.06 0.07
N PHE A 100 -11.90 13.88 -0.50
CA PHE A 100 -11.38 13.55 -1.83
C PHE A 100 -12.13 14.34 -2.90
N THR A 101 -11.40 14.73 -3.92
CA THR A 101 -12.02 15.22 -5.16
C THR A 101 -12.77 14.07 -5.85
N GLU A 102 -13.56 14.38 -6.88
CA GLU A 102 -14.20 13.37 -7.71
C GLU A 102 -13.17 12.44 -8.36
N PHE A 103 -12.06 13.00 -8.87
CA PHE A 103 -11.00 12.22 -9.50
C PHE A 103 -10.27 11.31 -8.51
N MET A 104 -9.99 11.77 -7.28
CA MET A 104 -9.41 10.92 -6.23
C MET A 104 -10.35 9.77 -5.84
N ASN A 105 -11.65 10.06 -5.69
CA ASN A 105 -12.65 9.04 -5.37
C ASN A 105 -12.73 7.99 -6.45
N ALA A 106 -12.81 8.41 -7.71
CA ALA A 106 -12.99 7.48 -8.78
C ALA A 106 -11.67 6.73 -9.12
N THR A 107 -10.50 7.32 -8.83
CA THR A 107 -9.23 6.58 -8.79
C THR A 107 -9.26 5.50 -7.72
N LEU A 108 -9.71 5.81 -6.49
CA LEU A 108 -9.90 4.80 -5.45
C LEU A 108 -10.88 3.71 -5.90
N ASP A 109 -12.00 4.06 -6.53
CA ASP A 109 -12.99 3.09 -7.03
C ASP A 109 -12.39 2.14 -8.08
N MET A 110 -11.43 2.60 -8.90
CA MET A 110 -10.68 1.72 -9.81
C MET A 110 -9.82 0.72 -9.02
N PHE A 111 -9.08 1.16 -8.01
CA PHE A 111 -8.31 0.26 -7.13
C PHE A 111 -9.24 -0.70 -6.38
N ASP A 112 -10.40 -0.24 -5.91
CA ASP A 112 -11.36 -1.02 -5.13
C ASP A 112 -12.29 -1.91 -5.96
N SER A 113 -12.24 -1.81 -7.30
CA SER A 113 -13.11 -2.62 -8.16
C SER A 113 -12.91 -4.12 -7.95
N GLU A 114 -13.98 -4.89 -8.10
CA GLU A 114 -13.94 -6.36 -8.02
C GLU A 114 -12.86 -6.97 -8.93
N THR A 115 -12.64 -6.37 -10.11
CA THR A 115 -11.61 -6.81 -11.05
C THR A 115 -10.20 -6.52 -10.56
N SER A 116 -9.96 -5.37 -9.91
CA SER A 116 -8.67 -5.05 -9.29
C SER A 116 -8.37 -5.93 -8.09
N LYS A 117 -9.36 -6.14 -7.22
CA LYS A 117 -9.24 -7.02 -6.05
C LYS A 117 -8.93 -8.45 -6.47
N ALA A 118 -9.68 -9.00 -7.44
CA ALA A 118 -9.41 -10.33 -7.98
C ALA A 118 -8.02 -10.44 -8.63
N PHE A 119 -7.60 -9.42 -9.40
CA PHE A 119 -6.27 -9.36 -10.01
C PHE A 119 -5.16 -9.35 -8.95
N MET A 120 -5.32 -8.57 -7.88
CA MET A 120 -4.36 -8.52 -6.77
C MET A 120 -4.34 -9.82 -5.97
N SER A 121 -5.49 -10.44 -5.74
CA SER A 121 -5.56 -11.76 -5.10
C SER A 121 -4.85 -12.84 -5.92
N GLU A 122 -5.02 -12.85 -7.25
CA GLU A 122 -4.33 -13.80 -8.12
C GLU A 122 -2.80 -13.59 -8.11
N LEU A 123 -2.36 -12.33 -8.21
CA LEU A 123 -0.93 -12.00 -8.22
C LEU A 123 -0.26 -12.35 -6.88
N THR A 124 -0.88 -11.97 -5.77
CA THR A 124 -0.25 -12.07 -4.45
C THR A 124 -0.56 -13.38 -3.72
N GLY A 125 -1.58 -14.12 -4.16
CA GLY A 125 -2.08 -15.29 -3.43
C GLY A 125 -2.65 -14.93 -2.04
N ARG A 126 -3.10 -13.68 -1.86
CA ARG A 126 -3.72 -13.16 -0.63
C ARG A 126 -5.18 -12.82 -0.87
N ASP A 127 -5.97 -12.84 0.21
CA ASP A 127 -7.31 -12.29 0.18
C ASP A 127 -7.25 -10.76 0.06
N CYS A 128 -7.88 -10.21 -0.96
CA CYS A 128 -7.99 -8.77 -1.21
C CYS A 128 -9.45 -8.37 -1.38
N ASP A 129 -10.41 -9.21 -0.96
CA ASP A 129 -11.84 -9.02 -1.23
C ASP A 129 -12.49 -7.93 -0.36
N GLY A 130 -11.80 -7.48 0.69
CA GLY A 130 -12.26 -6.41 1.58
C GLY A 130 -12.17 -5.02 0.95
N ASP A 131 -12.58 -4.00 1.71
CA ASP A 131 -12.55 -2.61 1.24
C ASP A 131 -11.11 -2.14 1.00
N THR A 132 -10.85 -1.54 -0.15
CA THR A 132 -9.58 -0.86 -0.42
C THR A 132 -9.62 0.54 0.16
N ILE A 133 -8.56 0.92 0.89
CA ILE A 133 -8.42 2.27 1.43
C ILE A 133 -7.26 2.99 0.77
N ALA A 134 -7.39 4.30 0.57
CA ALA A 134 -6.33 5.12 0.03
C ALA A 134 -6.27 6.49 0.71
N THR A 135 -5.15 7.15 0.50
CA THR A 135 -4.82 8.48 0.98
C THR A 135 -4.04 9.22 -0.12
N ALA A 136 -4.15 10.54 -0.15
CA ALA A 136 -3.21 11.37 -0.87
C ALA A 136 -2.19 11.93 0.12
N SER A 137 -0.90 11.83 -0.20
CA SER A 137 0.19 12.31 0.65
C SER A 137 1.02 13.39 -0.05
N HIS A 138 1.47 14.35 0.73
CA HIS A 138 2.43 15.38 0.36
C HIS A 138 3.47 15.48 1.47
N TYR A 139 4.68 15.00 1.22
CA TYR A 139 5.77 15.13 2.20
C TYR A 139 6.49 16.46 1.96
N VAL A 140 6.49 17.32 2.97
CA VAL A 140 7.19 18.61 2.96
C VAL A 140 8.56 18.48 3.63
N PRO A 141 9.47 19.48 3.55
CA PRO A 141 10.72 19.47 4.30
C PRO A 141 10.61 19.05 5.77
N GLY A 142 11.36 18.00 6.13
CA GLY A 142 11.34 17.41 7.48
C GLY A 142 10.41 16.20 7.61
N ASP A 143 9.43 16.04 6.72
CA ASP A 143 8.52 14.89 6.71
C ASP A 143 9.29 13.60 6.43
N HIS A 144 8.85 12.52 7.07
CA HIS A 144 9.43 11.20 7.02
C HIS A 144 8.46 10.17 7.60
N SER A 145 8.77 8.90 7.40
CA SER A 145 8.12 7.80 8.09
C SER A 145 9.21 6.81 8.45
N LEU A 146 9.47 6.60 9.74
CA LEU A 146 10.53 5.71 10.23
C LEU A 146 10.19 4.24 9.92
N PRO A 147 11.17 3.32 10.10
CA PRO A 147 10.95 1.90 9.81
C PRO A 147 9.69 1.31 10.47
N HIS A 148 8.83 0.72 9.64
CA HIS A 148 7.57 0.04 9.99
C HIS A 148 7.26 -1.03 8.94
N THR A 149 6.24 -1.87 9.18
CA THR A 149 5.91 -3.01 8.33
C THR A 149 4.57 -2.86 7.59
N ASP A 150 3.75 -1.89 7.98
CA ASP A 150 2.33 -1.79 7.63
C ASP A 150 1.44 -2.96 8.09
N HIS A 151 1.98 -3.94 8.83
CA HIS A 151 1.26 -5.10 9.34
C HIS A 151 0.35 -4.72 10.51
N LEU A 152 -0.78 -4.12 10.16
CA LEU A 152 -1.79 -3.61 11.06
C LEU A 152 -3.18 -3.84 10.44
N GLY A 153 -4.17 -4.17 11.26
CA GLY A 153 -5.53 -4.37 10.77
C GLY A 153 -5.62 -5.56 9.82
N GLN A 154 -6.47 -5.41 8.80
CA GLN A 154 -6.69 -6.38 7.73
C GLN A 154 -5.84 -6.14 6.47
N ARG A 155 -4.75 -5.35 6.54
CA ARG A 155 -3.94 -4.98 5.37
C ARG A 155 -3.24 -6.20 4.76
N THR A 156 -3.43 -6.43 3.46
CA THR A 156 -2.83 -7.58 2.75
C THR A 156 -1.85 -7.17 1.67
N VAL A 157 -2.14 -6.12 0.92
CA VAL A 157 -1.26 -5.60 -0.14
C VAL A 157 -1.22 -4.08 -0.06
N ALA A 158 -0.03 -3.51 0.04
CA ALA A 158 0.19 -2.08 0.01
C ALA A 158 0.47 -1.61 -1.42
N PHE A 159 0.01 -0.41 -1.75
CA PHE A 159 0.36 0.27 -3.00
C PHE A 159 0.76 1.72 -2.75
N VAL A 160 1.74 2.19 -3.52
CA VAL A 160 2.17 3.59 -3.56
C VAL A 160 2.31 4.01 -5.00
N TRP A 161 1.39 4.84 -5.48
CA TRP A 161 1.52 5.50 -6.77
C TRP A 161 2.24 6.85 -6.57
N HIS A 162 3.52 6.86 -6.91
CA HIS A 162 4.40 8.02 -6.83
C HIS A 162 4.08 9.00 -7.97
N LEU A 163 3.83 10.25 -7.58
CA LEU A 163 3.42 11.35 -8.46
C LEU A 163 4.30 12.58 -8.21
N SER A 164 5.60 12.38 -7.97
CA SER A 164 6.54 13.47 -7.70
C SER A 164 7.25 13.87 -9.00
N ALA A 165 6.69 14.86 -9.70
CA ALA A 165 7.28 15.42 -10.91
C ALA A 165 8.60 16.16 -10.61
N ASP A 166 9.58 16.06 -11.51
CA ASP A 166 10.90 16.71 -11.43
C ASP A 166 11.67 16.49 -10.11
N TRP A 167 11.37 15.39 -9.40
CA TRP A 167 12.00 15.07 -8.13
C TRP A 167 13.47 14.67 -8.30
N ARG A 168 14.33 15.23 -7.44
CA ARG A 168 15.76 14.91 -7.43
C ARG A 168 16.13 13.95 -6.29
N PRO A 169 16.93 12.90 -6.55
CA PRO A 169 17.39 11.97 -5.51
C PRO A 169 17.96 12.62 -4.24
N GLU A 170 18.70 13.73 -4.36
CA GLU A 170 19.31 14.43 -3.22
C GLU A 170 18.30 15.11 -2.28
N TRP A 171 17.03 15.19 -2.67
CA TRP A 171 15.96 15.74 -1.83
C TRP A 171 15.39 14.73 -0.84
N GLY A 172 15.80 13.46 -0.86
CA GLY A 172 15.28 12.43 0.02
C GLY A 172 13.85 12.01 -0.36
N GLY A 173 12.99 11.73 0.61
CA GLY A 173 11.60 11.31 0.37
C GLY A 173 11.43 9.94 -0.28
N ALA A 174 12.51 9.16 -0.34
CA ALA A 174 12.57 7.86 -0.99
C ALA A 174 12.01 6.75 -0.09
N LEU A 175 11.31 5.79 -0.68
CA LEU A 175 10.95 4.55 0.01
C LEU A 175 12.18 3.62 0.02
N TYR A 176 12.59 3.22 1.21
CA TYR A 176 13.64 2.24 1.42
C TYR A 176 13.04 0.92 1.89
N TRP A 177 13.32 -0.16 1.16
CA TRP A 177 12.89 -1.51 1.50
C TRP A 177 13.95 -2.22 2.35
N CYS A 178 13.60 -2.55 3.59
CA CYS A 178 14.47 -3.17 4.58
C CYS A 178 14.43 -4.70 4.46
N SER A 179 14.87 -5.25 3.32
CA SER A 179 14.96 -6.71 3.15
C SER A 179 16.06 -7.33 4.03
N GLU A 180 15.79 -8.49 4.62
CA GLU A 180 16.78 -9.32 5.32
C GLU A 180 17.86 -9.90 4.39
N HIS A 181 17.59 -10.01 3.09
CA HIS A 181 18.46 -10.69 2.13
C HIS A 181 19.36 -9.75 1.32
N ASN A 182 19.56 -8.51 1.78
CA ASN A 182 20.27 -7.44 1.07
C ASN A 182 19.70 -7.10 -0.31
N GLU A 183 18.49 -7.56 -0.64
CA GLU A 183 17.69 -7.07 -1.76
C GLU A 183 17.02 -5.76 -1.35
N HIS A 184 17.84 -4.78 -0.97
CA HIS A 184 17.37 -3.45 -0.63
C HIS A 184 16.94 -2.75 -1.90
N ALA A 185 15.68 -2.32 -1.94
CA ALA A 185 15.21 -1.37 -2.94
C ALA A 185 15.30 0.04 -2.35
N TYR A 186 15.90 0.95 -3.11
CA TYR A 186 15.86 2.38 -2.84
C TYR A 186 15.02 3.03 -3.93
N VAL A 187 13.73 3.19 -3.67
CA VAL A 187 12.78 3.76 -4.63
C VAL A 187 12.71 5.25 -4.39
N HIS A 188 13.41 6.01 -5.23
CA HIS A 188 13.30 7.47 -5.21
C HIS A 188 11.84 7.88 -5.40
N ALA A 189 11.43 8.99 -4.77
CA ALA A 189 10.19 9.62 -5.20
C ALA A 189 10.34 9.99 -6.68
N SER A 190 9.35 9.62 -7.47
CA SER A 190 9.37 9.69 -8.92
C SER A 190 7.98 9.99 -9.43
N TYR A 191 7.88 10.22 -10.74
CA TYR A 191 6.61 10.43 -11.41
C TYR A 191 6.07 9.12 -11.98
N ASN A 192 4.75 8.95 -11.96
CA ASN A 192 4.00 7.84 -12.53
C ASN A 192 4.60 6.44 -12.25
N THR A 193 5.06 6.21 -11.02
CA THR A 193 5.66 4.94 -10.63
C THR A 193 4.78 4.25 -9.61
N LEU A 194 4.41 3.00 -9.83
CA LEU A 194 3.62 2.21 -8.88
C LEU A 194 4.53 1.23 -8.13
N THR A 195 4.57 1.37 -6.82
CA THR A 195 5.23 0.42 -5.92
C THR A 195 4.17 -0.47 -5.28
N LEU A 196 4.39 -1.79 -5.28
CA LEU A 196 3.51 -2.81 -4.70
C LEU A 196 4.30 -3.74 -3.79
N PHE A 197 3.74 -4.12 -2.65
CA PHE A 197 4.28 -5.19 -1.81
C PHE A 197 3.21 -5.89 -0.98
N SER A 198 3.42 -7.17 -0.71
CA SER A 198 2.62 -7.95 0.24
C SER A 198 2.93 -7.49 1.68
N VAL A 199 1.90 -7.21 2.47
CA VAL A 199 2.05 -6.77 3.87
C VAL A 199 2.27 -7.97 4.79
N SER A 200 3.38 -7.98 5.53
CA SER A 200 3.69 -8.96 6.57
C SER A 200 4.62 -8.34 7.60
N GLU A 201 5.03 -9.10 8.62
CA GLU A 201 6.05 -8.63 9.56
C GLU A 201 7.41 -8.38 8.88
N ASP A 202 7.66 -9.03 7.75
CA ASP A 202 8.90 -8.90 6.98
C ASP A 202 8.86 -7.75 5.95
N SER A 203 7.71 -7.08 5.77
CA SER A 203 7.59 -5.93 4.85
C SER A 203 8.13 -4.62 5.46
N ALA A 204 9.23 -4.71 6.20
CA ALA A 204 9.85 -3.56 6.83
C ALA A 204 10.33 -2.55 5.76
N HIS A 205 9.91 -1.30 5.91
CA HIS A 205 10.27 -0.21 5.00
C HIS A 205 10.17 1.14 5.70
N PHE A 206 10.72 2.19 5.08
CA PHE A 206 10.62 3.55 5.59
C PHE A 206 10.69 4.59 4.47
N VAL A 207 10.28 5.82 4.77
CA VAL A 207 10.44 6.97 3.87
C VAL A 207 11.53 7.88 4.41
N THR A 208 12.60 8.07 3.63
CA THR A 208 13.71 8.94 4.02
C THR A 208 13.25 10.39 4.17
N THR A 209 13.86 11.12 5.10
CA THR A 209 13.48 12.50 5.38
C THR A 209 13.59 13.38 4.15
N VAL A 210 12.56 14.18 3.89
CA VAL A 210 12.59 15.19 2.83
C VAL A 210 13.51 16.33 3.24
N SER A 211 14.46 16.64 2.37
CA SER A 211 15.44 17.70 2.56
C SER A 211 14.78 19.08 2.61
N ARG A 212 15.30 19.97 3.45
CA ARG A 212 14.95 21.41 3.45
C ARG A 212 15.26 22.15 2.16
N HIS A 213 16.01 21.51 1.26
CA HIS A 213 16.39 22.05 -0.04
C HIS A 213 15.53 21.47 -1.18
N ALA A 214 14.48 20.70 -0.87
CA ALA A 214 13.51 20.26 -1.86
C ALA A 214 12.77 21.47 -2.44
N GLU A 215 12.74 21.56 -3.77
CA GLU A 215 12.09 22.67 -4.51
C GLU A 215 10.75 22.24 -5.11
N GLU A 216 10.51 20.92 -5.25
CA GLU A 216 9.27 20.34 -5.77
C GLU A 216 8.46 19.63 -4.68
N LYS A 217 7.23 19.20 -5.02
CA LYS A 217 6.34 18.47 -4.10
C LYS A 217 6.55 16.96 -4.18
N ARG A 218 6.78 16.30 -3.04
CA ARG A 218 6.79 14.83 -2.96
C ARG A 218 5.38 14.31 -2.76
N LEU A 219 4.70 14.05 -3.87
CA LEU A 219 3.30 13.62 -3.90
C LEU A 219 3.19 12.12 -4.15
N ALA A 220 2.20 11.49 -3.50
CA ALA A 220 1.79 10.12 -3.82
C ALA A 220 0.30 9.90 -3.53
N PHE A 221 -0.28 8.92 -4.21
CA PHE A 221 -1.55 8.31 -3.84
C PHE A 221 -1.28 6.88 -3.38
N ASN A 222 -1.58 6.57 -2.13
CA ASN A 222 -1.11 5.35 -1.48
C ASN A 222 -2.17 4.76 -0.56
N GLY A 223 -2.13 3.45 -0.37
CA GLY A 223 -3.17 2.74 0.34
C GLY A 223 -2.92 1.25 0.47
N TRP A 224 -3.96 0.54 0.91
CA TRP A 224 -3.93 -0.91 1.14
C TRP A 224 -5.20 -1.57 0.64
N TYR A 225 -5.04 -2.73 0.02
CA TYR A 225 -6.08 -3.73 -0.10
C TYR A 225 -6.23 -4.44 1.25
N HIS A 226 -7.47 -4.82 1.59
CA HIS A 226 -7.77 -5.54 2.81
C HIS A 226 -8.30 -6.95 2.54
N SER A 227 -8.08 -7.84 3.50
CA SER A 227 -8.79 -9.11 3.58
C SER A 227 -10.26 -8.87 3.97
N ALA A 228 -11.18 -9.64 3.39
CA ALA A 228 -12.55 -9.74 3.89
C ALA A 228 -12.71 -10.86 4.94
N TRP A 229 -11.79 -11.83 4.95
CA TRP A 229 -11.84 -12.95 5.86
C TRP A 229 -11.45 -12.57 7.29
N VAL A 230 -12.37 -12.88 8.21
CA VAL A 230 -12.17 -12.86 9.66
C VAL A 230 -12.22 -14.31 10.15
N PRO A 231 -11.21 -14.81 10.89
CA PRO A 231 -11.18 -16.18 11.33
C PRO A 231 -12.39 -16.52 12.21
N HIS A 232 -12.92 -17.72 12.07
CA HIS A 232 -14.02 -18.25 12.88
C HIS A 232 -13.61 -19.60 13.50
N PRO A 233 -14.13 -19.98 14.69
CA PRO A 233 -13.83 -21.29 15.29
C PRO A 233 -14.14 -22.51 14.40
N ASP A 234 -15.07 -22.37 13.45
CA ASP A 234 -15.44 -23.43 12.50
C ASP A 234 -14.51 -23.52 11.29
N ASP A 235 -13.65 -22.53 11.06
CA ASP A 235 -12.66 -22.57 9.97
C ASP A 235 -11.63 -23.67 10.26
N PRO A 236 -11.07 -24.34 9.23
CA PRO A 236 -10.02 -25.34 9.39
C PRO A 236 -8.67 -24.66 9.67
N LEU A 237 -8.57 -23.93 10.79
CA LEU A 237 -7.42 -23.11 11.16
C LEU A 237 -6.12 -23.90 11.09
N GLU A 238 -6.10 -25.13 11.61
CA GLU A 238 -4.97 -26.06 11.59
C GLU A 238 -4.37 -26.28 10.19
N ASP A 239 -5.20 -26.27 9.15
CA ASP A 239 -4.76 -26.39 7.76
C ASP A 239 -4.35 -25.04 7.18
N LEU A 240 -5.06 -23.97 7.56
CA LEU A 240 -4.82 -22.60 7.11
C LEU A 240 -3.51 -22.02 7.64
N ILE A 241 -2.99 -22.52 8.76
CA ILE A 241 -1.76 -22.02 9.40
C ILE A 241 -0.65 -23.07 9.52
N ALA A 242 -0.79 -24.21 8.84
CA ALA A 242 0.10 -25.36 9.00
C ALA A 242 1.57 -25.03 8.74
N THR A 243 1.85 -24.18 7.76
CA THR A 243 3.20 -23.82 7.29
C THR A 243 3.62 -22.40 7.69
N PRO A 244 4.93 -22.11 7.84
CA PRO A 244 5.42 -20.75 8.08
C PRO A 244 4.93 -19.76 7.01
N GLU A 245 4.93 -20.16 5.74
CA GLU A 245 4.51 -19.32 4.63
C GLU A 245 3.03 -18.95 4.68
N GLN A 246 2.18 -19.87 5.16
CA GLN A 246 0.77 -19.56 5.38
C GLN A 246 0.58 -18.60 6.55
N ARG A 247 1.33 -18.78 7.63
CA ARG A 247 1.25 -17.89 8.79
C ARG A 247 1.74 -16.47 8.50
N ALA A 248 2.79 -16.34 7.69
CA ALA A 248 3.30 -15.05 7.23
C ALA A 248 2.33 -14.27 6.33
N ARG A 249 1.24 -14.90 5.86
CA ARG A 249 0.17 -14.25 5.08
C ARG A 249 -0.98 -13.74 5.93
N LEU A 250 -1.06 -14.15 7.20
CA LEU A 250 -2.09 -13.65 8.10
C LEU A 250 -1.93 -12.14 8.25
N THR A 251 -3.05 -11.43 8.19
CA THR A 251 -3.10 -10.04 8.63
C THR A 251 -2.91 -9.97 10.14
N TYR A 252 -2.64 -8.77 10.65
CA TYR A 252 -2.49 -8.55 12.08
C TYR A 252 -3.77 -8.98 12.82
N ASP A 253 -4.93 -8.53 12.35
CA ASP A 253 -6.22 -8.84 12.97
C ASP A 253 -6.54 -10.34 12.92
N GLN A 254 -6.26 -11.01 11.78
CA GLN A 254 -6.48 -12.44 11.67
C GLN A 254 -5.67 -13.23 12.70
N ALA A 255 -4.40 -12.87 12.88
CA ALA A 255 -3.58 -13.55 13.85
C ALA A 255 -3.99 -13.23 15.29
N ASP A 256 -4.41 -12.00 15.57
CA ASP A 256 -4.91 -11.59 16.88
C ASP A 256 -6.21 -12.33 17.25
N TYR A 257 -7.14 -12.47 16.31
CA TYR A 257 -8.35 -13.26 16.49
C TYR A 257 -8.06 -14.74 16.76
N ILE A 258 -7.12 -15.35 16.03
CA ILE A 258 -6.76 -16.75 16.29
C ILE A 258 -6.12 -16.90 17.68
N ARG A 259 -5.30 -15.93 18.11
CA ARG A 259 -4.73 -15.92 19.47
C ARG A 259 -5.83 -15.82 20.53
N GLU A 260 -6.78 -14.91 20.36
CA GLU A 260 -7.93 -14.76 21.27
C GLU A 260 -8.73 -16.07 21.39
N MET A 261 -8.96 -16.77 20.27
CA MET A 261 -9.62 -18.09 20.27
C MET A 261 -8.89 -19.14 21.10
N LEU A 262 -7.56 -19.15 21.04
CA LEU A 262 -6.73 -20.05 21.82
C LEU A 262 -6.77 -19.70 23.31
N ASP A 263 -6.64 -18.42 23.66
CA ASP A 263 -6.60 -17.95 25.05
C ASP A 263 -7.95 -18.15 25.77
N GLU A 264 -9.05 -17.91 25.07
CA GLU A 264 -10.41 -18.03 25.62
C GLU A 264 -11.00 -19.45 25.46
N GLY A 265 -10.26 -20.37 24.81
CA GLY A 265 -10.65 -21.78 24.68
C GLY A 265 -11.90 -21.99 23.82
N TRP A 266 -12.03 -21.27 22.70
CA TRP A 266 -13.19 -21.40 21.80
C TRP A 266 -13.13 -22.65 20.90
N LEU A 267 -11.98 -23.33 20.84
CA LEU A 267 -11.76 -24.53 20.04
C LEU A 267 -11.90 -25.81 20.88
N GLU A 268 -12.37 -26.89 20.24
CA GLU A 268 -12.32 -28.24 20.81
C GLU A 268 -10.88 -28.65 21.13
N GLU A 269 -10.68 -29.46 22.18
CA GLU A 269 -9.36 -29.77 22.77
C GLU A 269 -8.32 -30.23 21.73
N ASP A 270 -8.65 -31.22 20.90
CA ASP A 270 -7.75 -31.73 19.86
C ASP A 270 -7.35 -30.66 18.82
N ARG A 271 -8.26 -29.72 18.52
CA ARG A 271 -8.02 -28.63 17.55
C ARG A 271 -7.23 -27.49 18.19
N HIS A 272 -7.53 -27.18 19.44
CA HIS A 272 -6.79 -26.20 20.23
C HIS A 272 -5.29 -26.58 20.27
N GLU A 273 -4.96 -27.82 20.65
CA GLU A 273 -3.57 -28.30 20.68
C GLU A 273 -2.89 -28.21 19.31
N ALA A 274 -3.61 -28.51 18.22
CA ALA A 274 -3.08 -28.44 16.87
C ALA A 274 -2.77 -27.01 16.44
N VAL A 275 -3.70 -26.08 16.65
CA VAL A 275 -3.55 -24.66 16.31
C VAL A 275 -2.49 -23.99 17.17
N GLU A 276 -2.48 -24.24 18.49
CA GLU A 276 -1.49 -23.72 19.43
C GLU A 276 -0.07 -24.15 19.05
N LYS A 277 0.11 -25.42 18.65
CA LYS A 277 1.41 -25.92 18.19
C LYS A 277 1.96 -25.13 16.99
N HIS A 278 1.09 -24.70 16.07
CA HIS A 278 1.49 -23.86 14.94
C HIS A 278 1.78 -22.42 15.39
N PHE A 279 0.97 -21.84 16.29
CA PHE A 279 1.16 -20.47 16.80
C PHE A 279 2.37 -20.29 17.72
N ALA A 280 2.70 -21.26 18.57
CA ALA A 280 3.89 -21.20 19.42
C ALA A 280 5.19 -21.09 18.59
N SER A 281 5.17 -21.55 17.34
CA SER A 281 6.27 -21.33 16.40
C SER A 281 6.31 -19.89 15.85
N LEU A 282 5.16 -19.22 15.67
CA LEU A 282 5.09 -17.80 15.31
C LEU A 282 5.61 -16.91 16.42
N GLU A 283 5.22 -17.13 17.67
CA GLU A 283 5.65 -16.23 18.76
C GLU A 283 7.17 -16.24 18.96
N SER A 284 7.83 -17.36 18.66
CA SER A 284 9.29 -17.45 18.65
C SER A 284 9.96 -16.61 17.54
N GLU A 285 9.20 -16.29 16.49
CA GLU A 285 9.58 -15.42 15.36
C GLU A 285 9.19 -13.95 15.64
N TRP A 286 8.01 -13.71 16.25
CA TRP A 286 7.39 -12.40 16.44
C TRP A 286 7.95 -11.60 17.64
N PHE A 287 8.28 -12.26 18.75
CA PHE A 287 8.88 -11.61 19.93
C PHE A 287 10.31 -11.10 19.69
N LEU A 288 10.84 -11.32 18.49
CA LEU A 288 12.16 -10.90 18.06
C LEU A 288 12.09 -9.93 16.89
N SER A 289 11.20 -8.92 16.90
CA SER A 289 11.22 -7.79 15.95
C SER A 289 12.67 -7.48 15.49
N PRO A 290 13.05 -7.88 14.26
CA PRO A 290 14.40 -7.68 13.76
C PRO A 290 14.71 -6.19 13.57
N LEU A 291 13.65 -5.36 13.45
CA LEU A 291 13.72 -3.91 13.36
C LEU A 291 14.51 -3.29 14.54
N PHE A 292 14.33 -3.78 15.77
CA PHE A 292 15.14 -3.31 16.91
C PHE A 292 16.52 -3.97 17.01
N LYS A 293 16.70 -5.19 16.51
CA LYS A 293 18.04 -5.83 16.50
C LYS A 293 18.99 -5.25 15.46
N ARG A 294 18.50 -4.63 14.38
CA ARG A 294 19.33 -4.17 13.25
C ARG A 294 19.41 -2.65 13.06
N VAL A 295 18.50 -1.85 13.60
CA VAL A 295 18.60 -0.38 13.53
C VAL A 295 19.47 0.19 14.66
N VAL A 296 19.74 -0.60 15.70
CA VAL A 296 20.66 -0.27 16.80
C VAL A 296 21.78 -1.30 16.88
N TYR A 297 22.65 -1.42 15.87
CA TYR A 297 24.05 -1.87 15.99
C TYR A 297 24.85 -1.62 14.71
#